data_AF-A0A7K4CDW6-F1
#
_entry.id   AF-A0A7K4CDW6-F1
#
_cell.length_a   1.000
_cell.length_b   1.000
_cell.length_c   1.000
_cell.angle_alpha   90.00
_cell.angle_beta   90.00
_cell.angle_gamma   90.00
#
_symmetry.space_group_name_H-M   'P 1'
#
loop_
_entity.id
_entity.type
_entity.pdbx_description
1 polymer ?
#
loop_
_entity_poly.entity_id
_entity_poly.type
_entity_poly.pdbx_seq_one_letter_code
_entity_poly.pdbx_strand_id
1 'polypeptide(L)'
;MVFSLFTDILIVFTIALVVGLVFNKLKVPPLVAFLLTGIIVGPYGFSLIQSEEQVNNLAELGIILLLFTIGLEFSFKDLWKIRLIAIVGGILQVGLSFAFFCGLALLFGWPTGEAILMGFLFSLSSTAIVLKILHERGEIDSPHGSIALGILIFQDLAAIPMIMAIPLLASTS
;
A
#
# COMPACT_ATOMS: atom_id res chain seq x y z
N MET A 1 29.07 0.20 12.25
CA MET A 1 28.02 -0.49 11.47
C MET A 1 26.88 -1.00 12.35
N VAL A 2 27.10 -1.87 13.34
CA VAL A 2 25.99 -2.33 14.22
C VAL A 2 25.49 -1.22 15.17
N PHE A 3 26.40 -0.45 15.76
CA PHE A 3 26.03 0.67 16.65
C PHE A 3 25.26 1.79 15.95
N SER A 4 25.52 2.04 14.66
CA SER A 4 24.78 3.05 13.88
C SER A 4 23.35 2.59 13.61
N LEU A 5 23.16 1.35 13.18
CA LEU A 5 21.82 0.79 12.98
C LEU A 5 20.97 0.80 14.26
N PHE A 6 21.56 0.41 15.40
CA PHE A 6 20.84 0.45 16.67
C PHE A 6 20.39 1.86 17.05
N THR A 7 21.26 2.85 16.84
CA THR A 7 20.95 4.26 17.10
C THR A 7 19.85 4.75 16.15
N ASP A 8 19.93 4.41 14.87
CA ASP A 8 18.93 4.78 13.86
C ASP A 8 17.55 4.20 14.20
N ILE A 9 17.47 2.93 14.63
CA ILE A 9 16.21 2.31 15.06
C ILE A 9 15.65 3.02 16.30
N LEU A 10 16.50 3.35 17.28
CA LEU A 10 16.06 4.09 18.48
C LEU A 10 15.52 5.48 18.12
N ILE A 11 16.17 6.19 17.19
CA ILE A 11 15.71 7.48 16.70
C ILE A 11 14.33 7.34 16.03
N VAL A 12 14.20 6.38 15.11
CA VAL A 12 12.93 6.12 14.40
C VAL A 12 11.82 5.79 15.40
N PHE A 13 12.06 4.89 16.36
CA PHE A 13 11.06 4.49 17.35
C PHE A 13 10.70 5.62 18.30
N THR A 14 11.67 6.42 18.74
CA THR A 14 11.43 7.56 19.63
C THR A 14 10.55 8.60 18.94
N ILE A 15 10.89 8.96 17.70
CA ILE A 15 10.13 9.94 16.94
C ILE A 15 8.75 9.38 16.57
N ALA A 16 8.66 8.12 16.16
CA ALA A 16 7.38 7.44 15.89
C ALA A 16 6.46 7.45 17.10
N LEU A 17 7.00 7.22 18.30
CA LEU A 17 6.24 7.26 19.54
C LEU A 17 5.74 8.67 19.82
N VAL A 18 6.60 9.69 19.73
CA VAL A 18 6.20 11.09 19.97
C VAL A 18 5.14 11.55 18.98
N VAL A 19 5.37 11.35 17.68
CA VAL A 19 4.41 11.71 16.62
C VAL A 19 3.12 10.90 16.78
N GLY A 20 3.23 9.60 17.05
CA GLY A 20 2.09 8.72 17.30
C GLY A 20 1.21 9.17 18.47
N LEU A 21 1.81 9.56 19.60
CA LEU A 21 1.06 10.08 20.75
C LEU A 21 0.34 11.39 20.44
N VAL A 22 0.99 12.29 19.71
CA VAL A 22 0.37 13.56 19.28
C VAL A 22 -0.81 13.29 18.35
N PHE A 23 -0.63 12.43 17.35
CA PHE A 23 -1.65 12.13 16.35
C PHE A 23 -2.80 11.29 16.90
N ASN A 24 -2.52 10.42 17.87
CA ASN A 24 -3.55 9.66 18.58
C ASN A 24 -4.50 10.60 19.35
N LYS A 25 -3.98 11.68 19.96
CA LYS A 25 -4.84 12.71 20.59
C LYS A 25 -5.73 13.42 19.58
N LEU A 26 -5.26 13.58 18.35
CA LEU A 26 -6.00 14.19 17.24
C LEU A 26 -6.96 13.19 16.54
N LYS A 27 -7.04 11.94 17.00
CA LYS A 27 -7.83 10.86 16.38
C LYS A 27 -7.48 10.61 14.90
N VAL A 28 -6.23 10.86 14.52
CA VAL A 28 -5.72 10.59 13.17
C VAL A 28 -5.25 9.13 13.10
N PRO A 29 -5.46 8.41 11.98
CA PRO A 29 -4.99 7.03 11.83
C PRO A 29 -3.47 6.89 12.08
N PRO A 30 -3.01 5.86 12.83
CA PRO A 30 -1.60 5.67 13.17
C PRO A 30 -0.66 5.65 11.97
N LEU A 31 -1.13 5.13 10.82
CA LEU A 31 -0.39 5.13 9.56
C LEU A 31 0.13 6.52 9.18
N VAL A 32 -0.69 7.57 9.34
CA VAL A 32 -0.30 8.94 8.99
C VAL A 32 0.85 9.40 9.89
N ALA A 33 0.81 9.06 11.17
CA ALA A 33 1.89 9.38 12.11
C ALA A 33 3.20 8.66 11.74
N PHE A 34 3.13 7.40 11.29
CA PHE A 34 4.30 6.66 10.85
C PHE A 34 4.89 7.20 9.54
N LEU A 35 4.05 7.57 8.57
CA LEU A 35 4.51 8.22 7.34
C LEU A 35 5.17 9.57 7.63
N LEU A 36 4.58 10.38 8.49
CA LEU A 36 5.18 11.65 8.92
C LEU A 36 6.50 11.44 9.66
N THR A 37 6.60 10.40 10.48
CA THR A 37 7.87 10.03 11.10
C THR A 37 8.92 9.71 10.05
N GLY A 38 8.59 8.90 9.04
CA GLY A 38 9.49 8.60 7.93
C GLY A 38 9.95 9.86 7.18
N ILE A 39 9.04 10.81 6.93
CA ILE A 39 9.36 12.09 6.30
C ILE A 39 10.31 12.92 7.18
N ILE A 40 10.06 13.00 8.49
CA ILE A 40 10.87 13.76 9.44
C ILE A 40 12.28 13.17 9.55
N VAL A 41 12.38 11.85 9.69
CA VAL A 41 13.65 11.17 10.00
C VAL A 41 14.47 10.90 8.74
N GLY A 42 13.81 10.70 7.59
CA GLY A 42 14.42 10.35 6.32
C GLY A 42 15.30 11.45 5.71
N PRO A 43 15.98 11.14 4.59
CA PRO A 43 16.97 12.02 3.96
C PRO A 43 16.40 13.37 3.51
N TYR A 44 15.13 13.41 3.14
CA TYR A 44 14.43 14.64 2.73
C TYR A 44 13.88 15.47 3.89
N GLY A 45 13.95 14.96 5.13
CA GLY A 45 13.56 15.67 6.34
C GLY A 45 14.77 16.24 7.07
N PHE A 46 15.06 15.70 8.24
CA PHE A 46 16.22 16.08 9.05
C PHE A 46 17.45 15.19 8.81
N SER A 47 17.35 14.15 7.95
CA SER A 47 18.45 13.24 7.63
C SER A 47 19.14 12.68 8.89
N LEU A 48 18.32 12.13 9.80
CA LEU A 48 18.79 11.66 11.11
C LEU A 48 19.31 10.22 11.07
N ILE A 49 19.00 9.47 10.01
CA ILE A 49 19.45 8.09 9.80
C ILE A 49 20.77 8.09 9.05
N GLN A 50 21.76 7.37 9.57
CA GLN A 50 23.05 7.18 8.88
C GLN A 50 23.09 5.90 8.05
N SER A 51 22.30 4.89 8.45
CA SER A 51 22.31 3.53 7.93
C SER A 51 21.06 3.26 7.06
N GLU A 52 20.79 4.13 6.08
CA GLU A 52 19.53 4.14 5.30
C GLU A 52 19.23 2.78 4.65
N GLU A 53 20.23 2.17 4.01
CA GLU A 53 20.09 0.87 3.35
C GLU A 53 19.71 -0.24 4.35
N GLN A 54 20.36 -0.29 5.52
CA GLN A 54 20.05 -1.29 6.54
C GLN A 54 18.65 -1.09 7.12
N VAL A 55 18.24 0.17 7.36
CA VAL A 55 16.89 0.49 7.85
C VAL A 55 15.84 0.10 6.79
N ASN A 56 16.08 0.35 5.51
CA ASN A 56 15.19 -0.06 4.43
C ASN A 56 15.04 -1.59 4.34
N ASN A 57 16.15 -2.33 4.38
CA ASN A 57 16.12 -3.80 4.36
C ASN A 57 15.34 -4.36 5.56
N LEU A 58 15.47 -3.74 6.73
CA LEU A 58 14.73 -4.15 7.92
C LEU A 58 13.23 -3.84 7.80
N ALA A 59 12.87 -2.71 7.19
CA ALA A 59 11.49 -2.35 6.92
C ALA A 59 10.83 -3.31 5.91
N GLU A 60 11.53 -3.69 4.85
CA GLU A 60 11.07 -4.69 3.88
C GLU A 60 10.81 -6.05 4.56
N LEU A 61 11.73 -6.51 5.40
CA LEU A 61 11.52 -7.73 6.20
C LEU A 61 10.30 -7.61 7.11
N GLY A 62 10.09 -6.45 7.75
CA GLY A 62 8.91 -6.18 8.57
C GLY A 62 7.61 -6.27 7.77
N ILE A 63 7.57 -5.72 6.55
CA ILE A 63 6.39 -5.80 5.66
C ILE A 63 6.15 -7.25 5.22
N ILE A 64 7.20 -8.00 4.85
CA ILE A 64 7.10 -9.41 4.47
C ILE A 64 6.53 -10.23 5.63
N LEU A 65 7.08 -10.06 6.85
CA LEU A 65 6.58 -10.76 8.04
C LEU A 65 5.14 -10.39 8.36
N LEU A 66 4.78 -9.11 8.28
CA LEU A 66 3.41 -8.63 8.50
C LEU A 66 2.42 -9.27 7.51
N LEU A 67 2.73 -9.20 6.21
CA LEU A 67 1.89 -9.77 5.16
C LEU A 67 1.82 -11.30 5.27
N PHE A 68 2.90 -11.94 5.67
CA PHE A 68 2.93 -13.38 5.91
C PHE A 68 2.04 -13.77 7.11
N THR A 69 2.15 -13.06 8.24
CA THR A 69 1.31 -13.29 9.42
C THR A 69 -0.16 -13.12 9.09
N ILE A 70 -0.53 -12.03 8.40
CA ILE A 70 -1.91 -11.80 7.95
C ILE A 70 -2.34 -12.93 6.98
N GLY A 71 -1.45 -13.36 6.09
CA GLY A 71 -1.70 -14.48 5.18
C GLY A 71 -1.95 -15.82 5.89
N LEU A 72 -1.34 -16.06 7.05
CA LEU A 72 -1.56 -17.26 7.86
C LEU A 72 -2.92 -17.28 8.56
N GLU A 73 -3.53 -16.11 8.82
CA GLU A 73 -4.87 -16.02 9.40
C GLU A 73 -5.95 -16.48 8.41
N PHE A 74 -5.70 -16.31 7.11
CA PHE A 74 -6.66 -16.70 6.07
C PHE A 74 -6.47 -18.14 5.61
N SER A 75 -7.53 -18.94 5.70
CA SER A 75 -7.52 -20.28 5.11
C SER A 75 -7.86 -20.22 3.61
N PHE A 76 -7.32 -21.18 2.83
CA PHE A 76 -7.70 -21.35 1.43
C PHE A 76 -9.22 -21.54 1.25
N LYS A 77 -9.90 -22.13 2.24
CA LYS A 77 -11.36 -22.28 2.22
C LYS A 77 -12.07 -20.93 2.31
N ASP A 78 -11.54 -19.98 3.08
CA ASP A 78 -12.13 -18.65 3.23
C ASP A 78 -11.93 -17.82 1.96
N LEU A 79 -10.75 -17.91 1.34
CA LEU A 79 -10.51 -17.36 0.00
C LEU A 79 -11.47 -17.94 -1.04
N TRP A 80 -11.74 -19.24 -0.98
CA TRP A 80 -12.65 -19.88 -1.92
C TRP A 80 -14.11 -19.42 -1.75
N LYS A 81 -14.55 -19.12 -0.52
CA LYS A 81 -15.90 -18.57 -0.26
C LYS A 81 -16.09 -17.20 -0.91
N ILE A 82 -15.03 -16.37 -0.94
CA ILE A 82 -15.08 -15.01 -1.48
C ILE A 82 -14.69 -14.92 -2.95
N ARG A 83 -14.43 -16.03 -3.65
CA ARG A 83 -13.94 -16.04 -5.05
C ARG A 83 -14.80 -15.23 -6.02
N LEU A 84 -16.13 -15.27 -5.87
CA LEU A 84 -17.04 -14.55 -6.76
C LEU A 84 -16.98 -13.04 -6.47
N ILE A 85 -16.86 -12.68 -5.20
CA ILE A 85 -16.66 -11.29 -4.76
C ILE A 85 -15.29 -10.79 -5.27
N ALA A 86 -14.24 -11.60 -5.19
CA ALA A 86 -12.91 -11.24 -5.68
C ALA A 86 -12.93 -10.95 -7.20
N ILE A 87 -13.55 -11.83 -8.00
CA ILE A 87 -13.62 -11.65 -9.45
C ILE A 87 -14.54 -10.49 -9.81
N VAL A 88 -15.81 -10.51 -9.37
CA VAL A 88 -16.79 -9.50 -9.80
C VAL A 88 -16.50 -8.15 -9.17
N GLY A 89 -16.24 -8.13 -7.85
CA GLY A 89 -15.90 -6.91 -7.12
C GLY A 89 -14.57 -6.32 -7.58
N GLY A 90 -13.56 -7.15 -7.82
CA GLY A 90 -12.28 -6.73 -8.36
C GLY A 90 -12.39 -6.12 -9.76
N ILE A 91 -13.07 -6.80 -10.70
CA ILE A 91 -13.31 -6.28 -12.05
C ILE A 91 -14.04 -4.94 -11.99
N LEU A 92 -15.12 -4.86 -11.20
CA LEU A 92 -15.91 -3.63 -11.09
C LEU A 92 -15.10 -2.49 -10.47
N GLN A 93 -14.41 -2.74 -9.35
CA GLN A 93 -13.65 -1.69 -8.68
C GLN A 93 -12.49 -1.20 -9.56
N VAL A 94 -11.68 -2.11 -10.11
CA VAL A 94 -10.52 -1.76 -10.95
C VAL A 94 -11.01 -1.08 -12.24
N GLY A 95 -12.01 -1.67 -12.90
CA GLY A 95 -12.54 -1.16 -14.17
C GLY A 95 -13.19 0.23 -14.03
N LEU A 96 -14.00 0.44 -13.00
CA LEU A 96 -14.63 1.74 -12.75
C LEU A 96 -13.60 2.81 -12.38
N SER A 97 -12.63 2.48 -11.51
CA SER A 97 -11.57 3.41 -11.12
C SER A 97 -10.70 3.76 -12.32
N PHE A 98 -10.28 2.75 -13.09
CA PHE A 98 -9.53 2.95 -14.33
C PHE A 98 -10.28 3.86 -15.31
N ALA A 99 -11.54 3.56 -15.61
CA ALA A 99 -12.34 4.34 -16.55
C ALA A 99 -12.52 5.78 -16.08
N PHE A 100 -12.73 5.99 -14.77
CA PHE A 100 -12.86 7.32 -14.19
C PHE A 100 -11.57 8.14 -14.35
N PHE A 101 -10.43 7.61 -13.89
CA PHE A 101 -9.16 8.35 -13.92
C PHE A 101 -8.58 8.50 -15.33
N CYS A 102 -8.71 7.48 -16.18
CA CYS A 102 -8.32 7.56 -17.60
C CYS A 102 -9.20 8.58 -18.34
N GLY A 103 -10.53 8.52 -18.16
CA GLY A 103 -11.46 9.49 -18.74
C GLY A 103 -11.16 10.93 -18.29
N LEU A 104 -10.84 11.11 -17.01
CA LEU A 104 -10.44 12.42 -16.47
C LEU A 104 -9.17 12.94 -17.14
N ALA A 105 -8.13 12.11 -17.30
CA ALA A 105 -6.89 12.51 -17.96
C ALA A 105 -7.10 12.87 -19.45
N LEU A 106 -7.93 12.11 -20.17
CA LEU A 106 -8.30 12.44 -21.55
C LEU A 106 -9.06 13.76 -21.65
N LEU A 107 -9.95 14.06 -20.69
CA LEU A 107 -10.65 15.34 -20.63
C LEU A 107 -9.71 16.53 -20.38
N PHE A 108 -8.61 16.32 -19.66
CA PHE A 108 -7.54 17.30 -19.49
C PHE A 108 -6.58 17.38 -20.69
N GLY A 109 -6.83 16.61 -21.76
CA GLY A 109 -6.05 16.65 -22.99
C GLY A 109 -4.72 15.89 -22.92
N TRP A 110 -4.56 14.98 -21.97
CA TRP A 110 -3.36 14.15 -21.88
C TRP A 110 -3.29 13.15 -23.04
N PRO A 111 -2.09 12.79 -23.53
CA PRO A 111 -1.92 11.73 -24.52
C PRO A 111 -2.56 10.42 -24.06
N THR A 112 -3.07 9.61 -25.00
CA THR A 112 -3.76 8.36 -24.69
C THR A 112 -2.91 7.40 -23.85
N GLY A 113 -1.60 7.32 -24.13
CA GLY A 113 -0.66 6.50 -23.35
C GLY A 113 -0.60 6.95 -21.89
N GLU A 114 -0.40 8.25 -21.65
CA GLU A 114 -0.36 8.85 -20.32
C GLU A 114 -1.70 8.71 -19.58
N ALA A 115 -2.82 8.87 -20.27
CA ALA A 115 -4.15 8.72 -19.68
C ALA A 115 -4.42 7.27 -19.24
N ILE A 116 -4.00 6.27 -20.02
CA ILE A 116 -4.11 4.85 -19.64
C ILE A 116 -3.20 4.58 -18.43
N LEU A 117 -1.97 5.09 -18.42
CA LEU A 117 -1.06 4.96 -17.27
C LEU A 117 -1.66 5.58 -16.00
N MET A 118 -2.28 6.76 -16.11
CA MET A 118 -3.01 7.40 -15.02
C MET A 118 -4.15 6.51 -14.51
N GLY A 119 -4.93 5.93 -15.42
CA GLY A 119 -5.97 4.97 -15.09
C GLY A 119 -5.44 3.77 -14.31
N PHE A 120 -4.34 3.15 -14.76
CA PHE A 120 -3.74 2.00 -14.06
C PHE A 120 -3.27 2.39 -12.67
N LEU A 121 -2.53 3.50 -12.56
CA LEU A 121 -1.90 3.94 -11.31
C LEU A 121 -2.92 4.20 -10.20
N PHE A 122 -4.07 4.80 -10.54
CA PHE A 122 -5.12 5.12 -9.57
C PHE A 122 -6.18 4.03 -9.40
N SER A 123 -6.14 2.96 -10.19
CA SER A 123 -7.09 1.83 -10.07
C SER A 123 -6.71 0.81 -8.99
N LEU A 124 -5.44 0.77 -8.60
CA LEU A 124 -4.87 -0.19 -7.66
C LEU A 124 -4.80 0.37 -6.24
N SER A 125 -4.89 -0.50 -5.23
CA SER A 125 -4.74 -0.15 -3.81
C SER A 125 -3.52 -0.83 -3.20
N SER A 126 -3.03 -0.29 -2.07
CA SER A 126 -1.91 -0.92 -1.36
C SER A 126 -2.39 -2.03 -0.44
N THR A 127 -2.13 -3.28 -0.81
CA THR A 127 -2.50 -4.48 -0.03
C THR A 127 -1.96 -4.43 1.39
N ALA A 128 -0.66 -4.13 1.56
CA ALA A 128 -0.02 -4.03 2.87
C ALA A 128 -0.68 -3.01 3.80
N ILE A 129 -1.04 -1.84 3.27
CA ILE A 129 -1.64 -0.78 4.06
C ILE A 129 -3.08 -1.14 4.45
N VAL A 130 -3.90 -1.57 3.48
CA VAL A 130 -5.31 -1.88 3.73
C VAL A 130 -5.44 -3.04 4.73
N LEU A 131 -4.67 -4.12 4.54
CA LEU A 131 -4.70 -5.25 5.46
C LEU A 131 -4.14 -4.90 6.84
N LYS A 132 -3.10 -4.07 6.94
CA LYS A 132 -2.61 -3.57 8.23
C LYS A 132 -3.68 -2.78 8.99
N ILE A 133 -4.43 -1.92 8.31
CA ILE A 133 -5.51 -1.14 8.94
C ILE A 133 -6.63 -2.07 9.43
N LEU A 134 -7.04 -3.05 8.63
CA LEU A 134 -8.05 -4.03 9.03
C LEU A 134 -7.55 -4.86 10.22
N HIS A 135 -6.27 -5.28 10.21
CA HIS A 135 -5.64 -5.99 11.32
C HIS A 135 -5.64 -5.16 12.62
N GLU A 136 -5.18 -3.90 12.55
CA GLU A 136 -5.14 -2.98 13.70
C GLU A 136 -6.53 -2.71 14.30
N ARG A 137 -7.58 -2.79 13.49
CA ARG A 137 -8.97 -2.64 13.94
C ARG A 137 -9.64 -3.94 14.37
N GLY A 138 -8.99 -5.09 14.19
CA GLY A 138 -9.61 -6.40 14.41
C GLY A 138 -10.76 -6.68 13.43
N GLU A 139 -10.72 -6.09 12.23
CA GLU A 139 -11.77 -6.16 11.21
C GLU A 139 -11.42 -7.13 10.06
N ILE A 140 -10.35 -7.92 10.20
CA ILE A 140 -9.91 -8.90 9.18
C ILE A 140 -11.02 -9.90 8.81
N ASP A 141 -11.67 -10.48 9.82
CA ASP A 141 -12.72 -11.49 9.64
C ASP A 141 -14.11 -10.90 9.37
N SER A 142 -14.21 -9.57 9.28
CA SER A 142 -15.47 -8.90 9.01
C SER A 142 -15.93 -9.12 7.55
N PRO A 143 -17.23 -8.94 7.24
CA PRO A 143 -17.71 -9.01 5.86
C PRO A 143 -16.99 -8.04 4.92
N HIS A 144 -16.71 -6.81 5.35
CA HIS A 144 -15.99 -5.84 4.54
C HIS A 144 -14.50 -6.16 4.44
N GLY A 145 -13.88 -6.73 5.47
CA GLY A 145 -12.50 -7.23 5.43
C GLY A 145 -12.33 -8.36 4.40
N SER A 146 -13.27 -9.31 4.40
CA SER A 146 -13.34 -10.39 3.40
C SER A 146 -13.54 -9.86 1.96
N ILE A 147 -14.40 -8.85 1.78
CA ILE A 147 -14.58 -8.20 0.48
C ILE A 147 -13.30 -7.47 0.04
N ALA A 148 -12.69 -6.70 0.95
CA ALA A 148 -11.46 -5.96 0.68
C ALA A 148 -10.33 -6.92 0.27
N LEU A 149 -10.13 -8.01 1.02
CA LEU A 149 -9.15 -9.04 0.67
C LEU A 149 -9.37 -9.60 -0.73
N GLY A 150 -10.62 -9.94 -1.07
CA GLY A 150 -10.96 -10.46 -2.40
C GLY A 150 -10.61 -9.47 -3.53
N ILE A 151 -10.93 -8.18 -3.33
CA ILE A 151 -10.59 -7.13 -4.30
C ILE A 151 -9.08 -6.95 -4.40
N LEU A 152 -8.36 -6.93 -3.28
CA LEU A 152 -6.90 -6.78 -3.24
C LEU A 152 -6.19 -7.92 -3.97
N ILE A 153 -6.62 -9.17 -3.78
CA ILE A 153 -6.07 -10.33 -4.49
C ILE A 153 -6.28 -10.19 -6.01
N PHE A 154 -7.45 -9.71 -6.43
CA PHE A 154 -7.70 -9.44 -7.84
C PHE A 154 -6.80 -8.32 -8.38
N GLN A 155 -6.62 -7.23 -7.61
CA GLN A 155 -5.74 -6.12 -7.97
C GLN A 155 -4.29 -6.59 -8.13
N ASP A 156 -3.76 -7.40 -7.22
CA ASP A 156 -2.39 -7.94 -7.30
C ASP A 156 -2.20 -8.78 -8.59
N LEU A 157 -3.21 -9.58 -8.97
CA LEU A 157 -3.17 -10.33 -10.22
C LEU A 157 -3.29 -9.43 -11.46
N ALA A 158 -4.13 -8.40 -11.40
CA ALA A 158 -4.34 -7.45 -12.49
C ALA A 158 -3.14 -6.50 -12.68
N ALA A 159 -2.37 -6.22 -11.63
CA ALA A 159 -1.19 -5.37 -11.69
C ALA A 159 -0.11 -5.94 -12.63
N ILE A 160 0.03 -7.27 -12.70
CA ILE A 160 1.02 -7.94 -13.57
C ILE A 160 0.85 -7.55 -15.05
N PRO A 161 -0.30 -7.78 -15.71
CA PRO A 161 -0.49 -7.33 -17.09
C PRO A 161 -0.49 -5.81 -17.26
N MET A 162 -0.95 -5.04 -16.27
CA MET A 162 -0.89 -3.57 -16.33
C MET A 162 0.55 -3.05 -16.39
N ILE A 163 1.43 -3.59 -15.54
CA ILE A 163 2.85 -3.22 -15.49
C ILE A 163 3.55 -3.67 -16.79
N MET A 164 3.25 -4.88 -17.29
CA MET A 164 3.80 -5.36 -18.56
C MET A 164 3.37 -4.49 -19.77
N ALA A 165 2.24 -3.80 -19.68
CA ALA A 165 1.78 -2.90 -20.74
C ALA A 165 2.50 -1.53 -20.74
N ILE A 166 3.15 -1.13 -19.65
CA ILE A 166 3.80 0.20 -19.52
C ILE A 166 4.78 0.51 -20.66
N PRO A 167 5.71 -0.39 -21.06
CA PRO A 167 6.64 -0.10 -22.15
C PRO A 167 5.96 0.15 -23.50
N LEU A 168 4.82 -0.51 -23.76
CA LEU A 168 4.04 -0.36 -24.99
C LEU A 168 3.30 1.00 -25.03
N LEU A 169 2.89 1.48 -23.86
CA LEU A 169 2.25 2.79 -23.73
C LEU A 169 3.28 3.92 -23.89
N ALA A 170 4.49 3.73 -23.36
CA ALA A 170 5.59 4.68 -23.51
C ALA A 170 6.05 4.87 -24.96
N SER A 171 5.97 3.83 -25.80
CA SER A 171 6.34 3.94 -27.23
C SER A 171 5.32 4.68 -28.11
N THR A 172 4.13 4.98 -27.56
CA THR A 172 3.03 5.64 -28.28
C THR A 172 2.93 7.14 -27.93
N SER A 173 3.91 7.67 -27.17
CA SER A 173 3.98 9.08 -26.75
C SER A 173 4.98 9.86 -27.58
#